data_AF-A0AAD6YQ88-F1
#
_entry.id   AF-A0AAD6YQ88-F1
#
_cell.length_a   1.000
_cell.length_b   1.000
_cell.length_c   1.000
_cell.angle_alpha   90.00
_cell.angle_beta   90.00
_cell.angle_gamma   90.00
#
_symmetry.space_group_name_H-M   'P 1'
#
loop_
_entity.id
_entity.type
_entity.pdbx_description
1 polymer ?
#
loop_
_entity_poly.entity_id
_entity_poly.type
_entity_poly.pdbx_seq_one_letter_code
_entity_poly.pdbx_strand_id
1 'polypeptide(L)'
;MATKTSLDVLADAAVAKCSSEARSYYDSHDHVQASPRSSSCSSECTPMSPKSPSPGGVHHLRSRKPAHKRHKASLLHITPKPELKTRRKELLARACAIESLENSPVNAQQLFVLRTVYDEITMYPIEPWLVLMAIVLHRSQRQIKNWFSNERQKNRCGETVCAQNELGERLRLRPSALEFCEDWSDAFFEEVLMIVNFRTARRLQWEHTGQ
;
A
#
# COMPACT_ATOMS: atom_id res chain seq x y z
N MET A 1 -13.39 -15.78 33.52
CA MET A 1 -12.12 -15.26 32.95
C MET A 1 -12.22 -15.41 31.44
N ALA A 2 -12.39 -14.31 30.70
CA ALA A 2 -12.50 -14.36 29.25
C ALA A 2 -11.09 -14.43 28.65
N THR A 3 -10.79 -15.52 27.93
CA THR A 3 -9.55 -15.65 27.16
C THR A 3 -9.59 -14.67 25.99
N LYS A 4 -8.72 -13.66 26.00
CA LYS A 4 -8.52 -12.78 24.84
C LYS A 4 -8.22 -13.63 23.62
N THR A 5 -8.88 -13.36 22.50
CA THR A 5 -8.59 -14.07 21.26
C THR A 5 -7.23 -13.63 20.70
N SER A 6 -6.57 -14.47 19.91
CA SER A 6 -5.26 -14.16 19.33
C SER A 6 -5.26 -12.82 18.56
N LEU A 7 -6.37 -12.52 17.85
CA LEU A 7 -6.64 -11.25 17.17
C LEU A 7 -6.74 -10.03 18.12
N ASP A 8 -7.18 -10.24 19.35
CA ASP A 8 -7.26 -9.16 20.33
C ASP A 8 -5.86 -8.74 20.80
N VAL A 9 -5.01 -9.70 21.10
CA VAL A 9 -3.60 -9.45 21.45
C VAL A 9 -2.85 -8.80 20.29
N LEU A 10 -3.19 -9.17 19.06
CA LEU A 10 -2.56 -8.72 17.81
C LEU A 10 -2.71 -7.22 17.56
N ALA A 11 -3.93 -6.70 17.62
CA ALA A 11 -4.08 -5.26 17.48
C ALA A 11 -3.80 -4.52 18.79
N ASP A 12 -3.89 -5.14 19.97
CA ASP A 12 -3.38 -4.48 21.17
C ASP A 12 -1.85 -4.26 21.05
N ALA A 13 -1.11 -5.23 20.50
CA ALA A 13 0.34 -5.13 20.25
C ALA A 13 0.70 -4.17 19.10
N ALA A 14 0.04 -4.29 17.93
CA ALA A 14 0.26 -3.38 16.81
C ALA A 14 -0.09 -1.92 17.17
N VAL A 15 -1.18 -1.73 17.91
CA VAL A 15 -1.63 -0.40 18.31
C VAL A 15 -0.82 0.14 19.52
N ALA A 16 -0.26 -0.72 20.39
CA ALA A 16 0.69 -0.29 21.43
C ALA A 16 2.04 0.12 20.84
N LYS A 17 2.59 -0.67 19.90
CA LYS A 17 3.86 -0.39 19.22
C LYS A 17 3.78 0.88 18.35
N CYS A 18 2.66 1.06 17.64
CA CYS A 18 2.41 2.27 16.85
C CYS A 18 2.23 3.54 17.73
N SER A 19 1.65 3.41 18.95
CA SER A 19 1.52 4.55 19.87
C SER A 19 2.84 5.03 20.48
N SER A 20 3.81 4.15 20.71
CA SER A 20 5.13 4.57 21.22
C SER A 20 5.96 5.32 20.16
N GLU A 21 5.86 4.92 18.89
CA GLU A 21 6.62 5.56 17.80
C GLU A 21 5.95 6.85 17.28
N ALA A 22 4.61 6.90 17.26
CA ALA A 22 3.89 8.11 16.87
C ALA A 22 4.13 9.28 17.84
N ARG A 23 4.23 9.02 19.16
CA ARG A 23 4.56 10.07 20.14
C ARG A 23 5.96 10.66 19.92
N SER A 24 6.94 9.84 19.55
CA SER A 24 8.29 10.31 19.22
C SER A 24 8.34 11.15 17.94
N TYR A 25 7.44 10.90 16.98
CA TYR A 25 7.42 11.61 15.70
C TYR A 25 6.79 13.01 15.82
N TYR A 26 5.77 13.20 16.67
CA TYR A 26 5.09 14.49 16.81
C TYR A 26 5.80 15.50 17.72
N ASP A 27 6.69 15.07 18.62
CA ASP A 27 7.40 15.97 19.54
C ASP A 27 8.60 16.72 18.90
N SER A 28 8.92 16.43 17.63
CA SER A 28 10.06 17.03 16.90
C SER A 28 9.66 18.07 15.83
N HIS A 29 8.38 18.44 15.71
CA HIS A 29 7.88 19.16 14.53
C HIS A 29 7.30 20.58 14.75
N ASP A 30 7.61 21.27 15.86
CA ASP A 30 7.11 22.62 16.12
C ASP A 30 8.05 23.80 15.78
N HIS A 31 9.07 23.60 14.95
CA HIS A 31 9.92 24.69 14.46
C HIS A 31 10.15 24.64 12.94
N VAL A 32 9.23 25.23 12.18
CA VAL A 32 9.54 25.73 10.83
C VAL A 32 8.99 27.15 10.69
N GLN A 33 9.91 28.11 10.75
CA GLN A 33 9.70 29.52 10.44
C GLN A 33 9.20 29.70 9.00
N ALA A 34 8.19 30.55 8.84
CA ALA A 34 7.76 31.06 7.56
C ALA A 34 8.78 32.07 7.01
N SER A 35 9.10 31.97 5.72
CA SER A 35 9.67 33.08 4.94
C SER A 35 9.32 32.98 3.45
N PRO A 36 9.30 34.12 2.72
CA PRO A 36 8.33 34.36 1.65
C PRO A 36 8.89 34.30 0.22
N ARG A 37 7.94 34.45 -0.71
CA ARG A 37 7.97 34.38 -2.18
C ARG A 37 8.98 35.29 -2.90
N SER A 38 9.54 34.79 -4.00
CA SER A 38 9.91 35.48 -5.28
C SER A 38 10.55 34.42 -6.20
N SER A 39 10.48 34.35 -7.53
CA SER A 39 10.13 35.28 -8.60
C SER A 39 10.08 34.50 -9.94
N SER A 40 9.41 35.05 -10.93
CA SER A 40 9.30 34.62 -12.33
C SER A 40 10.62 34.20 -13.02
N CYS A 41 10.51 33.29 -13.99
CA CYS A 41 11.13 33.53 -15.30
C CYS A 41 10.28 32.91 -16.44
N SER A 42 10.09 33.72 -17.47
CA SER A 42 9.54 33.36 -18.77
C SER A 42 10.71 33.26 -19.74
N SER A 43 10.70 32.31 -20.67
CA SER A 43 11.33 32.49 -21.99
C SER A 43 10.92 31.39 -22.96
N GLU A 44 10.43 31.85 -24.11
CA GLU A 44 10.15 31.13 -25.35
C GLU A 44 11.44 30.59 -26.01
N CYS A 45 11.31 29.50 -26.79
CA CYS A 45 11.58 29.46 -28.24
C CYS A 45 11.53 28.03 -28.79
N THR A 46 10.89 27.91 -29.96
CA THR A 46 10.72 26.71 -30.80
C THR A 46 11.92 26.51 -31.77
N PRO A 47 11.81 25.75 -32.88
CA PRO A 47 12.30 24.38 -33.07
C PRO A 47 13.43 24.26 -34.13
N MET A 48 13.96 23.04 -34.38
CA MET A 48 14.29 22.43 -35.70
C MET A 48 15.31 21.27 -35.56
N SER A 49 14.98 20.15 -36.21
CA SER A 49 15.81 18.94 -36.46
C SER A 49 17.00 19.23 -37.41
N PRO A 50 18.01 18.34 -37.57
CA PRO A 50 17.88 17.24 -38.55
C PRO A 50 18.66 15.93 -38.25
N LYS A 51 18.27 14.91 -39.03
CA LYS A 51 18.81 13.55 -39.22
C LYS A 51 20.33 13.47 -39.43
N SER A 52 20.91 12.32 -39.05
CA SER A 52 21.63 11.45 -40.01
C SER A 52 21.90 10.03 -39.45
N PRO A 53 21.91 9.00 -40.32
CA PRO A 53 22.21 7.60 -39.98
C PRO A 53 23.70 7.28 -40.18
N SER A 54 24.19 6.22 -39.54
CA SER A 54 25.38 5.51 -40.06
C SER A 54 25.34 4.00 -39.81
N PRO A 55 25.83 3.22 -40.78
CA PRO A 55 25.76 1.76 -40.82
C PRO A 55 27.10 1.09 -40.41
N GLY A 56 27.04 -0.20 -40.09
CA GLY A 56 28.20 -1.10 -40.16
C GLY A 56 28.50 -1.83 -38.84
N GLY A 57 28.48 -3.17 -38.88
CA GLY A 57 28.81 -3.99 -37.72
C GLY A 57 28.57 -5.49 -37.91
N VAL A 58 29.41 -6.10 -38.73
CA VAL A 58 29.49 -7.51 -39.13
C VAL A 58 29.71 -8.46 -37.93
N HIS A 59 28.92 -9.54 -37.89
CA HIS A 59 29.12 -10.88 -37.31
C HIS A 59 29.97 -11.08 -36.02
N HIS A 60 29.32 -11.60 -34.98
CA HIS A 60 29.91 -12.65 -34.15
C HIS A 60 28.87 -13.74 -33.82
N LEU A 61 28.99 -14.85 -34.54
CA LEU A 61 28.38 -16.13 -34.20
C LEU A 61 29.00 -16.63 -32.88
N ARG A 62 28.29 -16.43 -31.77
CA ARG A 62 28.68 -17.01 -30.48
C ARG A 62 27.76 -18.19 -30.15
N SER A 63 28.21 -19.35 -30.61
CA SER A 63 27.74 -20.66 -30.13
C SER A 63 27.87 -20.72 -28.61
N ARG A 64 26.73 -20.87 -27.92
CA ARG A 64 26.67 -21.15 -26.48
C ARG A 64 25.52 -22.11 -26.17
N LYS A 65 25.94 -23.38 -26.03
CA LYS A 65 25.51 -24.44 -25.09
C LYS A 65 24.02 -24.79 -24.98
N PRO A 66 23.64 -26.09 -25.04
CA PRO A 66 22.27 -26.54 -24.84
C PRO A 66 21.82 -26.22 -23.42
N ALA A 67 20.79 -25.38 -23.31
CA ALA A 67 20.13 -25.10 -22.05
C ALA A 67 19.48 -26.39 -21.53
N HIS A 68 19.91 -26.82 -20.35
CA HIS A 68 19.31 -27.90 -19.58
C HIS A 68 17.80 -27.70 -19.51
N LYS A 69 17.05 -28.72 -19.96
CA LYS A 69 15.61 -28.85 -19.76
C LYS A 69 15.33 -28.81 -18.25
N ARG A 70 14.99 -27.63 -17.73
CA ARG A 70 14.42 -27.51 -16.38
C ARG A 70 13.12 -28.28 -16.38
N HIS A 71 13.04 -29.26 -15.48
CA HIS A 71 11.87 -30.04 -15.18
C HIS A 71 10.66 -29.11 -15.04
N LYS A 72 9.62 -29.40 -15.81
CA LYS A 72 8.30 -28.81 -15.69
C LYS A 72 7.81 -29.12 -14.28
N ALA A 73 7.96 -28.16 -13.37
CA ALA A 73 7.22 -28.15 -12.12
C ALA A 73 5.74 -28.17 -12.51
N SER A 74 5.03 -29.20 -12.05
CA SER A 74 3.60 -29.36 -12.18
C SER A 74 2.91 -28.06 -11.74
N LEU A 75 2.49 -27.28 -12.73
CA LEU A 75 1.64 -26.12 -12.57
C LEU A 75 0.29 -26.70 -12.17
N LEU A 76 0.05 -26.87 -10.86
CA LEU A 76 -1.32 -27.01 -10.37
C LEU A 76 -2.04 -25.76 -10.89
N HIS A 77 -2.90 -25.94 -11.88
CA HIS A 77 -3.76 -24.89 -12.40
C HIS A 77 -4.67 -24.48 -11.26
N ILE A 78 -4.23 -23.49 -10.47
CA ILE A 78 -5.10 -22.74 -9.57
C ILE A 78 -6.03 -21.99 -10.53
N THR A 79 -7.17 -22.60 -10.84
CA THR A 79 -8.21 -21.95 -11.61
C THR A 79 -8.73 -20.81 -10.74
N PRO A 80 -8.54 -19.54 -11.16
CA PRO A 80 -9.00 -18.43 -10.34
C PRO A 80 -10.52 -18.54 -10.23
N LYS A 81 -11.02 -18.66 -9.00
CA LYS A 81 -12.46 -18.78 -8.74
C LYS A 81 -13.16 -17.57 -9.37
N PRO A 82 -14.04 -17.75 -10.37
CA PRO A 82 -14.67 -16.64 -11.09
C PRO A 82 -15.43 -15.69 -10.15
N GLU A 83 -15.96 -16.24 -9.06
CA GLU A 83 -16.62 -15.51 -7.97
C GLU A 83 -15.75 -14.39 -7.38
N LEU A 84 -14.46 -14.64 -7.13
CA LEU A 84 -13.55 -13.64 -6.56
C LEU A 84 -13.32 -12.46 -7.51
N LYS A 85 -13.21 -12.74 -8.80
CA LYS A 85 -13.05 -11.69 -9.82
C LYS A 85 -14.32 -10.84 -9.93
N THR A 86 -15.49 -11.46 -9.85
CA THR A 86 -16.77 -10.75 -9.83
C THR A 86 -16.86 -9.84 -8.60
N ARG A 87 -16.56 -10.38 -7.40
CA ARG A 87 -16.51 -9.58 -6.16
C ARG A 87 -15.57 -8.38 -6.28
N ARG A 88 -14.37 -8.55 -6.82
CA ARG A 88 -13.42 -7.43 -7.04
C ARG A 88 -13.98 -6.34 -7.95
N LYS A 89 -14.70 -6.71 -9.00
CA LYS A 89 -15.35 -5.73 -9.90
C LYS A 89 -16.44 -4.94 -9.17
N GLU A 90 -17.26 -5.62 -8.37
CA GLU A 90 -18.28 -4.96 -7.56
C GLU A 90 -17.68 -4.00 -6.53
N LEU A 91 -16.62 -4.43 -5.84
CA LEU A 91 -15.89 -3.59 -4.89
C LEU A 91 -15.28 -2.37 -5.59
N LEU A 92 -14.67 -2.57 -6.76
CA LEU A 92 -14.12 -1.46 -7.55
C LEU A 92 -15.22 -0.46 -7.94
N ALA A 93 -16.38 -0.95 -8.40
CA ALA A 93 -17.51 -0.08 -8.72
C ALA A 93 -18.00 0.71 -7.50
N ARG A 94 -18.08 0.07 -6.33
CA ARG A 94 -18.41 0.75 -5.06
C ARG A 94 -17.39 1.81 -4.68
N ALA A 95 -16.09 1.52 -4.80
CA ALA A 95 -15.04 2.48 -4.50
C ALA A 95 -15.04 3.67 -5.47
N CYS A 96 -15.34 3.44 -6.76
CA CYS A 96 -15.48 4.50 -7.76
C CYS A 96 -16.68 5.42 -7.49
N ALA A 97 -17.71 4.94 -6.80
CA ALA A 97 -18.87 5.74 -6.41
C ALA A 97 -18.62 6.64 -5.20
N ILE A 98 -17.44 6.56 -4.56
CA ILE A 98 -17.10 7.41 -3.41
C ILE A 98 -16.74 8.81 -3.91
N GLU A 99 -17.66 9.74 -3.71
CA GLU A 99 -17.41 11.17 -3.92
C GLU A 99 -16.62 11.73 -2.74
N SER A 100 -15.32 11.90 -2.92
CA SER A 100 -14.45 12.57 -1.96
C SER A 100 -13.78 13.77 -2.62
N LEU A 101 -13.77 14.91 -1.94
CA LEU A 101 -12.99 16.08 -2.37
C LEU A 101 -11.53 15.68 -2.57
N GLU A 102 -11.00 15.80 -3.79
CA GLU A 102 -9.67 15.30 -4.17
C GLU A 102 -8.54 15.83 -3.25
N ASN A 103 -8.70 17.05 -2.74
CA ASN A 103 -7.72 17.73 -1.90
C ASN A 103 -8.06 17.73 -0.41
N SER A 104 -9.08 16.98 0.02
CA SER A 104 -9.42 16.91 1.44
C SER A 104 -8.32 16.17 2.22
N PRO A 105 -7.79 16.76 3.30
CA PRO A 105 -6.79 16.10 4.13
C PRO A 105 -7.38 14.84 4.77
N VAL A 106 -6.52 13.83 4.94
CA VAL A 106 -6.83 12.60 5.67
C VAL A 106 -7.02 12.95 7.15
N ASN A 107 -8.11 12.48 7.78
CA ASN A 107 -8.33 12.72 9.21
C ASN A 107 -7.40 11.84 10.06
N ALA A 108 -7.31 12.12 11.36
CA ALA A 108 -6.40 11.39 12.27
C ALA A 108 -6.67 9.86 12.27
N GLN A 109 -7.95 9.46 12.28
CA GLN A 109 -8.36 8.05 12.24
C GLN A 109 -7.87 7.36 10.96
N GLN A 110 -8.20 7.93 9.81
CA GLN A 110 -7.83 7.39 8.50
C GLN A 110 -6.31 7.33 8.35
N LEU A 111 -5.60 8.35 8.84
CA LEU A 111 -4.14 8.38 8.81
C LEU A 111 -3.55 7.24 9.63
N PHE A 112 -4.08 6.99 10.84
CA PHE A 112 -3.62 5.90 11.69
C PHE A 112 -3.84 4.53 11.04
N VAL A 113 -4.99 4.31 10.40
CA VAL A 113 -5.26 3.07 9.65
C VAL A 113 -4.27 2.90 8.50
N LEU A 114 -4.06 3.94 7.69
CA LEU A 114 -3.11 3.91 6.57
C LEU A 114 -1.68 3.63 7.03
N ARG A 115 -1.26 4.23 8.14
CA ARG A 115 0.04 3.96 8.79
C ARG A 115 0.16 2.51 9.24
N THR A 116 -0.83 2.00 9.95
CA THR A 116 -0.85 0.62 10.40
C THR A 116 -0.69 -0.34 9.22
N VAL A 117 -1.42 -0.13 8.13
CA VAL A 117 -1.27 -0.96 6.92
C VAL A 117 0.14 -0.82 6.32
N TYR A 118 0.68 0.39 6.23
CA TYR A 118 2.01 0.64 5.64
C TYR A 118 3.16 0.00 6.44
N ASP A 119 3.12 0.16 7.76
CA ASP A 119 4.19 -0.26 8.66
C ASP A 119 4.14 -1.77 8.93
N GLU A 120 2.93 -2.32 9.11
CA GLU A 120 2.76 -3.70 9.56
C GLU A 120 2.34 -4.69 8.47
N ILE A 121 1.72 -4.22 7.39
CA ILE A 121 1.16 -5.12 6.36
C ILE A 121 1.92 -5.02 5.04
N THR A 122 1.89 -3.87 4.39
CA THR A 122 2.49 -3.68 3.07
C THR A 122 2.73 -2.22 2.73
N MET A 123 3.90 -1.93 2.16
CA MET A 123 4.18 -0.64 1.52
C MET A 123 3.66 -0.56 0.07
N TYR A 124 3.28 -1.71 -0.50
CA TYR A 124 2.91 -1.90 -1.91
C TYR A 124 1.57 -2.64 -2.03
N PRO A 125 0.48 -2.06 -1.50
CA PRO A 125 -0.83 -2.69 -1.61
C PRO A 125 -1.21 -2.92 -3.07
N ILE A 126 -1.76 -4.10 -3.35
CA ILE A 126 -2.32 -4.43 -4.65
C ILE A 126 -3.64 -3.67 -4.88
N GLU A 127 -4.07 -3.59 -6.14
CA GLU A 127 -5.28 -2.84 -6.53
C GLU A 127 -6.53 -3.23 -5.71
N PRO A 128 -6.86 -4.52 -5.51
CA PRO A 128 -8.00 -4.92 -4.67
C PRO A 128 -7.91 -4.41 -3.24
N TRP A 129 -6.70 -4.35 -2.66
CA TRP A 129 -6.50 -3.86 -1.30
C TRP A 129 -6.63 -2.33 -1.22
N LEU A 130 -6.18 -1.61 -2.26
CA LEU A 130 -6.45 -0.18 -2.40
C LEU A 130 -7.95 0.12 -2.45
N VAL A 131 -8.71 -0.70 -3.17
CA VAL A 131 -10.18 -0.60 -3.26
C VAL A 131 -10.84 -0.86 -1.90
N LEU A 132 -10.43 -1.90 -1.18
CA LEU A 132 -10.95 -2.19 0.16
C LEU A 132 -10.67 -1.04 1.14
N MET A 133 -9.45 -0.48 1.13
CA MET A 133 -9.12 0.71 1.91
C MET A 133 -9.97 1.92 1.51
N ALA A 134 -10.26 2.11 0.23
CA ALA A 134 -11.12 3.20 -0.25
C ALA A 134 -12.51 3.13 0.38
N ILE A 135 -13.10 1.93 0.37
CA ILE A 135 -14.42 1.68 0.94
C ILE A 135 -14.43 1.90 2.46
N VAL A 136 -13.50 1.28 3.19
CA VAL A 136 -13.48 1.34 4.66
C VAL A 136 -13.17 2.74 5.18
N LEU A 137 -12.30 3.49 4.50
CA LEU A 137 -11.90 4.83 4.91
C LEU A 137 -12.79 5.93 4.35
N HIS A 138 -13.73 5.60 3.46
CA HIS A 138 -14.53 6.56 2.70
C HIS A 138 -13.66 7.61 2.00
N ARG A 139 -12.63 7.14 1.30
CA ARG A 139 -11.71 7.97 0.52
C ARG A 139 -11.58 7.42 -0.88
N SER A 140 -11.37 8.29 -1.86
CA SER A 140 -11.11 7.84 -3.22
C SER A 140 -9.87 6.93 -3.26
N GLN A 141 -9.94 5.90 -4.11
CA GLN A 141 -8.83 4.99 -4.35
C GLN A 141 -7.55 5.74 -4.80
N ARG A 142 -7.73 6.83 -5.58
CA ARG A 142 -6.64 7.71 -6.03
C ARG A 142 -5.91 8.36 -4.85
N GLN A 143 -6.64 8.89 -3.87
CA GLN A 143 -6.04 9.50 -2.68
C GLN A 143 -5.20 8.50 -1.89
N ILE A 144 -5.71 7.30 -1.68
CA ILE A 144 -4.99 6.25 -0.96
C ILE A 144 -3.72 5.87 -1.73
N LYS A 145 -3.83 5.65 -3.04
CA LYS A 145 -2.66 5.34 -3.90
C LYS A 145 -1.60 6.45 -3.82
N ASN A 146 -2.01 7.71 -3.89
CA ASN A 146 -1.11 8.86 -3.76
C ASN A 146 -0.46 8.91 -2.38
N TRP A 147 -1.22 8.65 -1.31
CA TRP A 147 -0.70 8.59 0.05
C TRP A 147 0.41 7.55 0.17
N PHE A 148 0.19 6.30 -0.26
CA PHE A 148 1.22 5.26 -0.24
C PHE A 148 2.44 5.63 -1.10
N SER A 149 2.23 6.29 -2.23
CA SER A 149 3.33 6.77 -3.08
C SER A 149 4.20 7.81 -2.36
N ASN A 150 3.57 8.83 -1.78
CA ASN A 150 4.26 9.88 -1.02
C ASN A 150 4.98 9.27 0.20
N GLU A 151 4.34 8.30 0.85
CA GLU A 151 4.90 7.68 2.04
C GLU A 151 6.17 6.88 1.76
N ARG A 152 6.24 6.18 0.61
CA ARG A 152 7.49 5.53 0.14
C ARG A 152 8.57 6.51 -0.29
N GLN A 153 8.20 7.69 -0.77
CA GLN A 153 9.19 8.71 -1.16
C GLN A 153 9.83 9.36 0.08
N LYS A 154 9.04 9.56 1.14
CA LYS A 154 9.49 10.05 2.45
C LYS A 154 10.30 8.98 3.19
N ASN A 155 9.73 7.79 3.33
CA ASN A 155 10.34 6.67 4.03
C ASN A 155 10.88 5.69 2.98
N ARG A 156 12.16 5.87 2.63
CA ARG A 156 12.85 5.04 1.63
C ARG A 156 13.32 3.70 2.16
N CYS A 157 12.83 3.30 3.33
CA CYS A 157 13.26 2.11 4.04
C CYS A 157 12.09 1.15 4.26
N GLY A 158 12.40 -0.13 4.32
CA GLY A 158 11.43 -1.15 4.64
C GLY A 158 11.69 -2.46 3.94
N GLU A 159 11.84 -3.52 4.74
CA GLU A 159 11.90 -4.87 4.22
C GLU A 159 10.51 -5.32 3.74
N THR A 160 10.51 -6.06 2.62
CA THR A 160 9.31 -6.73 2.11
C THR A 160 9.65 -8.14 1.66
N VAL A 161 8.76 -9.07 1.96
CA VAL A 161 8.81 -10.46 1.52
C VAL A 161 7.75 -10.67 0.44
N CYS A 162 8.08 -11.45 -0.60
CA CYS A 162 7.11 -11.79 -1.64
C CYS A 162 6.30 -13.02 -1.23
N ALA A 163 4.97 -12.88 -1.21
CA ALA A 163 4.01 -13.98 -1.03
C ALA A 163 3.10 -14.09 -2.26
N GLN A 164 2.26 -15.12 -2.31
CA GLN A 164 1.20 -15.26 -3.31
C GLN A 164 -0.15 -15.41 -2.63
N ASN A 165 -1.18 -14.79 -3.19
CA ASN A 165 -2.55 -14.99 -2.72
C ASN A 165 -3.23 -16.20 -3.38
N GLU A 166 -4.49 -16.44 -3.00
CA GLU A 166 -5.37 -17.50 -3.56
C GLU A 166 -5.61 -17.41 -5.08
N LEU A 167 -5.27 -16.28 -5.71
CA LEU A 167 -5.37 -16.05 -7.15
C LEU A 167 -4.01 -16.13 -7.86
N GLY A 168 -2.93 -16.46 -7.13
CA GLY A 168 -1.56 -16.49 -7.64
C GLY A 168 -0.94 -15.10 -7.91
N GLU A 169 -1.56 -14.04 -7.40
CA GLU A 169 -1.02 -12.69 -7.50
C GLU A 169 0.08 -12.48 -6.47
N ARG A 170 1.13 -11.76 -6.88
CA ARG A 170 2.27 -11.48 -6.01
C ARG A 170 1.92 -10.38 -5.01
N LEU A 171 1.97 -10.72 -3.73
CA LEU A 171 1.87 -9.79 -2.62
C LEU A 171 3.29 -9.41 -2.15
N ARG A 172 3.49 -8.13 -1.79
CA ARG A 172 4.71 -7.65 -1.13
C ARG A 172 4.37 -7.28 0.29
N LEU A 173 4.65 -8.17 1.23
CA LEU A 173 4.23 -8.05 2.62
C LEU A 173 5.40 -7.68 3.52
N ARG A 174 5.10 -7.08 4.66
CA ARG A 174 6.06 -6.92 5.76
C ARG A 174 6.34 -8.27 6.41
N PRO A 175 7.54 -8.49 6.99
CA PRO A 175 7.80 -9.70 7.77
C PRO A 175 6.78 -9.91 8.89
N SER A 176 6.39 -8.84 9.61
CA SER A 176 5.40 -8.94 10.68
C SER A 176 4.05 -9.48 10.19
N ALA A 177 3.58 -9.07 9.00
CA ALA A 177 2.37 -9.63 8.40
C ALA A 177 2.39 -11.16 8.23
N LEU A 178 3.56 -11.72 7.90
CA LEU A 178 3.73 -13.16 7.69
C LEU A 178 3.81 -13.94 9.00
N GLU A 179 4.29 -13.32 10.08
CA GLU A 179 4.24 -13.90 11.42
C GLU A 179 2.79 -14.13 11.90
N PHE A 180 1.84 -13.35 11.38
CA PHE A 180 0.43 -13.45 11.72
C PHE A 180 -0.36 -14.40 10.82
N CYS A 181 -0.09 -14.35 9.51
CA CYS A 181 -0.79 -15.15 8.53
C CYS A 181 0.09 -15.35 7.30
N GLU A 182 0.28 -16.60 6.88
CA GLU A 182 1.04 -16.92 5.67
C GLU A 182 0.17 -16.76 4.41
N ASP A 183 -1.14 -16.99 4.52
CA ASP A 183 -2.10 -17.06 3.42
C ASP A 183 -3.01 -15.82 3.33
N TRP A 184 -2.40 -14.67 2.99
CA TRP A 184 -3.16 -13.43 2.85
C TRP A 184 -4.12 -13.45 1.63
N SER A 185 -5.42 -13.35 1.92
CA SER A 185 -6.49 -13.20 0.93
C SER A 185 -7.12 -11.80 1.00
N ASP A 186 -7.92 -11.44 0.00
CA ASP A 186 -8.67 -10.18 0.01
C ASP A 186 -9.67 -10.12 1.18
N ALA A 187 -10.31 -11.24 1.50
CA ALA A 187 -11.26 -11.34 2.61
C ALA A 187 -10.56 -11.15 3.96
N PHE A 188 -9.43 -11.83 4.16
CA PHE A 188 -8.66 -11.68 5.39
C PHE A 188 -8.11 -10.27 5.56
N PHE A 189 -7.61 -9.66 4.49
CA PHE A 189 -7.17 -8.26 4.52
C PHE A 189 -8.31 -7.30 4.89
N GLU A 190 -9.51 -7.49 4.33
CA GLU A 190 -10.70 -6.69 4.67
C GLU A 190 -11.06 -6.78 6.16
N GLU A 191 -11.04 -8.00 6.74
CA GLU A 191 -11.32 -8.21 8.17
C GLU A 191 -10.30 -7.49 9.05
N VAL A 192 -9.00 -7.66 8.77
CA VAL A 192 -7.92 -6.98 9.50
C VAL A 192 -8.12 -5.45 9.42
N LEU A 193 -8.40 -4.94 8.23
CA LEU A 193 -8.62 -3.52 8.01
C LEU A 193 -9.82 -2.98 8.79
N MET A 194 -10.95 -3.70 8.80
CA MET A 194 -12.13 -3.34 9.58
C MET A 194 -11.84 -3.32 11.08
N ILE A 195 -11.12 -4.32 11.60
CA ILE A 195 -10.73 -4.40 13.02
C ILE A 195 -9.83 -3.21 13.40
N VAL A 196 -8.82 -2.90 12.58
CA VAL A 196 -7.92 -1.75 12.81
C VAL A 196 -8.71 -0.44 12.78
N ASN A 197 -9.60 -0.26 11.80
CA ASN A 197 -10.43 0.94 11.69
C ASN A 197 -11.35 1.12 12.91
N PHE A 198 -12.04 0.06 13.34
CA PHE A 198 -12.91 0.07 14.50
C PHE A 198 -12.15 0.42 15.78
N ARG A 199 -11.00 -0.23 16.01
CA ARG A 199 -10.17 0.01 17.20
C ARG A 199 -9.63 1.43 17.25
N THR A 200 -9.23 1.97 16.10
CA THR A 200 -8.78 3.36 15.97
C THR A 200 -9.90 4.33 16.30
N ALA A 201 -11.10 4.11 15.75
CA ALA A 201 -12.27 4.94 16.03
C ALA A 201 -12.61 4.96 17.53
N ARG A 202 -12.60 3.78 18.17
CA ARG A 202 -12.88 3.64 19.61
C ARG A 202 -11.84 4.34 20.47
N ARG A 203 -10.56 4.24 20.12
CA ARG A 203 -9.48 4.90 20.85
C ARG A 203 -9.61 6.42 20.81
N LEU A 204 -9.82 6.98 19.61
CA LEU A 204 -9.96 8.43 19.44
C LEU A 204 -11.21 8.96 20.15
N GLN A 205 -12.31 8.20 20.16
CA GLN A 205 -13.52 8.56 20.93
C GLN A 205 -13.24 8.69 22.43
N TRP A 206 -12.44 7.79 23.01
CA TRP A 206 -12.10 7.81 24.44
C TRP A 206 -11.19 8.98 24.80
N GLU A 207 -10.27 9.36 23.92
CA GLU A 207 -9.42 10.54 24.12
C GLU A 207 -10.23 11.84 24.17
N HIS A 208 -11.36 11.91 23.46
CA HIS A 208 -12.25 13.06 23.48
C HIS A 208 -13.20 13.14 24.68
N THR A 209 -13.47 12.03 25.37
CA THR A 209 -14.41 11.96 26.51
C THR A 209 -13.71 11.88 27.88
N GLY A 210 -12.40 11.68 27.91
CA GLY A 210 -11.60 11.56 29.13
C GLY A 210 -10.93 12.85 29.63
N GLN A 211 -11.39 14.03 29.21
CA GLN A 211 -10.96 15.33 29.74
C GLN A 211 -12.05 15.94 30.63
#